data_AF-A0A8J6PHU7-F1
#
_entry.id   AF-A0A8J6PHU7-F1
#
_cell.length_a   1.000
_cell.length_b   1.000
_cell.length_c   1.000
_cell.angle_alpha   90.00
_cell.angle_beta   90.00
_cell.angle_gamma   90.00
#
_symmetry.space_group_name_H-M   'P 1'
#
loop_
_entity.id
_entity.type
_entity.pdbx_description
1 polymer ?
#
loop_
_entity_poly.entity_id
_entity_poly.type
_entity_poly.pdbx_seq_one_letter_code
_entity_poly.pdbx_strand_id
1 'polypeptide(L)' 'YSLAIVELDDIGVRALVKVTGAEPGTVEIGDRGRLVLRRVAVRSGVPDYGYAFEPDTGLADATGAVDDSDSEGEAA' A
#
# COMPACT_ATOMS: atom_id res chain seq x y z
N TYR A 1 -9.51 9.64 8.46
CA TYR A 1 -8.07 9.31 8.56
C TYR A 1 -7.97 7.90 9.09
N SER A 2 -7.18 7.06 8.44
CA SER A 2 -6.90 5.69 8.91
C SER A 2 -5.49 5.64 9.49
N LEU A 3 -5.29 4.80 10.50
CA LEU A 3 -3.98 4.53 11.11
C LEU A 3 -3.61 3.08 10.81
N ALA A 4 -2.32 2.84 10.58
CA ALA A 4 -1.77 1.50 10.34
C ALA A 4 -0.45 1.33 11.08
N ILE A 5 -0.17 0.08 11.49
CA ILE A 5 1.18 -0.33 11.87
C ILE A 5 1.83 -0.89 10.61
N VAL A 6 2.94 -0.29 10.18
CA VAL A 6 3.69 -0.71 9.00
C VAL A 6 5.01 -1.31 9.44
N GLU A 7 5.33 -2.49 8.93
CA GLU A 7 6.66 -3.09 9.06
C GLU A 7 7.57 -2.55 7.95
N LEU A 8 8.77 -2.11 8.34
CA LEU A 8 9.76 -1.60 7.41
C LEU A 8 10.66 -2.73 6.92
N ASP A 9 10.80 -2.82 5.61
CA ASP A 9 11.54 -3.86 4.93
C ASP A 9 12.97 -4.00 5.47
N ASP A 10 13.38 -5.25 5.68
CA ASP A 10 14.73 -5.69 6.05
C ASP A 10 15.32 -5.11 7.35
N ILE A 11 14.54 -4.38 8.15
CA ILE A 11 15.03 -3.74 9.38
C ILE A 11 14.29 -4.15 10.66
N GLY A 12 13.19 -4.91 10.55
CA GLY A 12 12.44 -5.43 11.70
C GLY A 12 11.80 -4.35 12.58
N VAL A 13 11.63 -3.13 12.05
CA VAL A 13 11.02 -2.00 12.74
C VAL A 13 9.56 -1.89 12.33
N ARG A 14 8.69 -1.65 13.31
CA ARG A 14 7.27 -1.36 13.09
C ARG A 14 6.93 0.06 13.52
N ALA A 15 6.23 0.80 12.66
CA ALA A 15 5.86 2.18 12.90
C ALA A 15 4.34 2.38 12.82
N LEU A 16 3.78 3.09 13.80
CA LEU A 16 2.38 3.55 13.74
C LEU A 16 2.31 4.86 12.95
N VAL A 17 1.63 4.83 11.81
CA VAL A 17 1.55 5.97 10.87
C VAL A 17 0.13 6.19 10.37
N LYS A 18 -0.13 7.39 9.84
CA LYS A 18 -1.38 7.68 9.10
C LYS A 18 -1.29 7.09 7.70
N VAL A 19 -2.41 6.62 7.18
CA VAL A 19 -2.56 6.25 5.76
C VAL A 19 -2.91 7.49 4.94
N THR A 20 -2.35 7.60 3.74
CA THR A 20 -2.60 8.68 2.78
C THR A 20 -2.66 8.15 1.34
N GLY A 21 -3.16 8.95 0.40
CA GLY A 21 -3.17 8.60 -1.03
C GLY A 21 -4.12 7.46 -1.42
N ALA A 22 -5.00 7.01 -0.52
CA ALA A 22 -5.96 5.94 -0.75
C ALA A 22 -7.37 6.33 -0.34
N GLU A 23 -8.36 5.74 -1.01
CA GLU A 23 -9.77 5.86 -0.66
C GLU A 23 -10.04 5.15 0.69
N PRO A 24 -10.89 5.69 1.57
CA PRO A 24 -11.21 5.02 2.82
C PRO A 24 -11.78 3.61 2.60
N GLY A 25 -11.24 2.65 3.34
CA GLY A 25 -11.68 1.25 3.28
C GLY A 25 -11.06 0.43 2.15
N THR A 26 -10.17 0.99 1.32
CA THR A 26 -9.49 0.25 0.25
C THR A 26 -8.10 -0.25 0.62
N VAL A 27 -7.69 -0.07 1.87
CA VAL A 27 -6.38 -0.50 2.37
C VAL A 27 -6.58 -1.66 3.33
N GLU A 28 -5.91 -2.77 3.04
CA GLU A 28 -6.01 -4.01 3.78
C GLU A 28 -4.67 -4.39 4.45
N ILE A 29 -4.71 -5.37 5.34
CA ILE A 29 -3.50 -5.91 5.96
C ILE A 29 -2.74 -6.71 4.91
N GLY A 30 -1.44 -6.43 4.78
CA GLY A 30 -0.57 -7.08 3.80
C GLY A 30 -0.29 -6.21 2.57
N ASP A 31 -1.03 -5.12 2.39
CA ASP A 31 -0.74 -4.13 1.35
C ASP A 31 0.67 -3.57 1.49
N ARG A 32 1.37 -3.49 0.36
CA ARG A 32 2.68 -2.86 0.25
C ARG A 32 2.56 -1.40 -0.15
N GLY A 33 3.64 -0.67 0.11
CA GLY A 33 3.69 0.74 -0.19
C GLY A 33 4.97 1.37 0.35
N ARG A 34 4.94 2.68 0.51
CA ARG A 34 6.10 3.47 0.94
C ARG A 34 5.72 4.49 2.00
N LEU A 35 6.71 4.87 2.81
CA LEU A 35 6.57 6.03 3.68
C LEU A 35 6.84 7.32 2.90
N VAL A 36 5.92 8.28 3.02
CA VAL A 36 6.01 9.60 2.41
C VAL A 36 5.95 10.70 3.46
N LEU A 37 6.62 11.81 3.19
CA LEU A 37 6.58 12.98 4.05
C LEU A 37 5.28 13.76 3.81
N ARG A 38 4.52 14.01 4.88
CA ARG A 38 3.28 14.81 4.83
C ARG A 38 3.30 15.88 5.92
N ARG A 39 2.69 17.03 5.62
CA ARG A 39 2.45 18.05 6.65
C ARG A 39 1.42 17.52 7.65
N VAL A 40 1.77 17.46 8.93
CA VAL A 40 0.90 16.89 9.98
C VAL A 40 0.25 17.95 10.86
N ALA A 41 0.90 19.10 11.04
CA ALA A 41 0.41 20.21 11.84
C ALA A 41 1.09 21.53 11.42
N VAL A 42 0.60 22.63 11.98
CA VAL A 42 1.30 23.92 11.97
C VAL A 42 1.31 24.43 13.41
N ARG A 43 2.49 24.70 13.97
CA ARG A 43 2.68 25.19 15.35
C ARG A 43 3.42 26.51 15.32
N SER A 44 2.80 27.56 15.87
CA SER A 44 3.39 28.91 15.87
C SER A 44 3.80 29.40 14.47
N GLY A 45 3.05 29.00 13.44
CA GLY A 45 3.35 29.32 12.04
C GLY A 45 4.40 28.42 11.37
N VAL A 46 5.06 27.53 12.12
CA VAL A 46 6.02 26.56 11.57
C VAL A 46 5.28 25.27 11.21
N PRO A 47 5.39 24.78 9.96
CA PRO A 47 4.80 23.50 9.56
C PRO A 47 5.59 22.32 10.12
N ASP A 48 4.89 21.41 10.79
CA ASP A 48 5.43 20.12 11.20
C ASP A 48 5.18 19.10 10.08
N TYR A 49 6.21 18.31 9.78
CA TYR A 49 6.12 17.21 8.84
C TYR A 49 6.33 15.88 9.56
N GLY A 50 5.64 14.85 9.08
CA GLY A 50 5.75 13.49 9.59
C GLY A 50 5.54 12.48 8.48
N TYR A 51 5.85 11.23 8.78
CA TYR A 51 5.68 10.14 7.84
C TYR A 51 4.23 9.66 7.80
N ALA A 52 3.78 9.29 6.61
CA ALA A 52 2.52 8.63 6.34
C ALA A 52 2.77 7.44 5.40
N PHE A 53 1.98 6.40 5.53
CA PHE A 53 1.98 5.27 4.61
C PHE A 53 1.14 5.59 3.38
N GLU A 54 1.74 5.46 2.21
CA GLU A 54 1.07 5.54 0.92
C GLU A 54 1.11 4.15 0.29
N PRO A 55 -0.05 3.45 0.19
CA PRO A 55 -0.10 2.14 -0.43
C PRO A 55 0.24 2.26 -1.90
N ASP A 56 0.83 1.21 -2.46
CA ASP A 56 1.01 1.13 -3.90
C ASP A 56 -0.37 1.03 -4.55
N THR A 57 -0.68 1.96 -5.44
CA THR A 57 -1.89 1.87 -6.26
C THR A 57 -1.73 0.64 -7.14
N GLY A 58 -2.51 -0.41 -6.86
CA GLY A 58 -2.41 -1.68 -7.56
C GLY A 58 -2.43 -1.50 -9.08
N LEU A 59 -1.27 -1.66 -9.70
CA LEU A 59 -1.16 -2.66 -10.77
C LEU A 59 -1.28 -4.03 -10.08
N ALA A 60 -2.45 -4.33 -9.55
CA ALA A 60 -2.83 -5.69 -9.24
C ALA A 60 -3.14 -6.34 -10.61
N ASP A 61 -2.39 -7.40 -10.95
CA ASP A 61 -2.53 -8.27 -12.12
C ASP A 61 -1.99 -7.79 -13.49
N ALA A 62 -0.66 -7.78 -13.67
CA ALA A 62 -0.05 -7.80 -15.02
C ALA A 62 0.96 -8.94 -15.24
N THR A 63 1.17 -9.86 -14.28
CA THR A 63 2.21 -10.91 -14.44
C THR A 63 1.87 -12.28 -13.85
N GLY A 64 0.59 -12.59 -13.62
CA GLY A 64 0.20 -13.82 -12.91
C GLY A 64 -0.87 -14.71 -13.56
N ALA A 65 -1.43 -14.36 -14.72
CA ALA A 65 -2.37 -15.24 -15.42
C ALA A 65 -1.59 -16.17 -16.37
N VAL A 66 -1.11 -17.30 -15.85
CA VAL A 66 -0.82 -18.47 -16.68
C VAL A 66 -2.19 -19.03 -17.07
N ASP A 67 -2.61 -18.76 -18.31
CA ASP A 67 -3.78 -19.36 -18.91
C ASP A 67 -3.47 -20.82 -19.23
N ASP A 68 -3.96 -21.73 -18.39
CA ASP A 68 -3.78 -23.19 -18.53
C ASP A 68 -5.10 -23.84 -18.98
N SER A 69 -5.74 -23.26 -20.01
CA SER A 69 -7.04 -23.72 -20.52
C SER A 69 -7.03 -23.87 -22.03
N ASP A 70 -6.21 -24.79 -22.58
CA ASP A 70 -6.42 -25.28 -23.95
C ASP A 70 -5.84 -26.69 -24.15
N SER A 71 -6.55 -27.71 -23.64
CA SER A 71 -6.61 -29.01 -24.33
C SER A 71 -7.72 -29.88 -23.76
N GLU A 72 -8.92 -29.83 -24.36
CA GLU A 72 -9.79 -31.00 -24.43
C GLU A 72 -10.81 -30.85 -25.58
N GLY A 73 -10.64 -31.66 -26.62
CA GLY A 73 -11.72 -31.99 -27.56
C GLY A 73 -11.47 -31.63 -29.03
N GLU A 74 -10.89 -32.57 -29.79
CA GLU A 74 -11.51 -33.04 -31.05
C GLU A 74 -10.81 -34.33 -31.48
N ALA A 75 -11.45 -35.48 -31.25
CA ALA A 75 -11.13 -36.73 -31.94
C ALA A 75 -12.45 -37.26 -32.51
N ALA A 76 -12.60 -37.15 -33.83
CA ALA A 76 -13.63 -37.80 -34.63
C ALA A 76 -12.95 -38.55 -35.77
#